data_AF-A0A0S7EUF2-F1
#
_entry.id   AF-A0A0S7EUF2-F1
#
_cell.length_a   1.000
_cell.length_b   1.000
_cell.length_c   1.000
_cell.angle_alpha   90.00
_cell.angle_beta   90.00
_cell.angle_gamma   90.00
#
_symmetry.space_group_name_H-M   'P 1'
#
loop_
_entity.id
_entity.type
_entity.pdbx_description
1 polymer ?
#
loop_
_entity_poly.entity_id
_entity_poly.type
_entity_poly.pdbx_seq_one_letter_code
_entity_poly.pdbx_strand_id
1 'polypeptide(L)'
;TKERTAQCFLRVDDESMQRFHNRVRQILMASGSTTFTKIVNKWNTALIGLMTYFREAVVNTQELLDLLVKCENKIQTRIKIGLNSKMPSRFPPVVFYTPKELGGLGMLSMGHVLIPQSDLRWSKQTDVGITHFRSGMSHEEDQLIPNLYRYIQPWESEFIDSQRVWAEYALKRQEAIAQNRRLTLEDLEDSWDRGIPRINTLFQKDRHTLAYDKGWRVRTDFKQYQVLKQNPFWWTHQRHDGKLWNLNNYRTDMIQALGGVEGILEHTLFKGTYFPTWEGLFWEKASGFEESMKWKKLTNAQRSGLNQIPNRRFTLWWSPTINRANVYVGFQVQLDLTGIFMHGKIPTLKISLIQIFRAHLWQKIHESIVMDLCQVFDQELDALEIETVQKETIHPRKSYKMNSSCADILLFASYKWNVSRPSLLADSKDVMDSTTTQKYWIDIQLRWGDYDSHDIERYARAKFLDYTTDNMSIYPSPTGVLIAIDLAYNLHRCPLFESLLLKLCFKVHIHFVESFKDGVCF
;
A
#
# COMPACT_ATOMS: atom_id res chain seq x y z
N THR A 1 16.44 44.47 -29.09
CA THR A 1 16.23 43.57 -30.24
C THR A 1 15.48 42.28 -29.92
N LYS A 2 15.18 41.94 -28.64
CA LYS A 2 14.60 40.63 -28.24
C LYS A 2 15.44 39.41 -28.66
N GLU A 3 16.69 39.64 -29.02
CA GLU A 3 17.64 38.59 -29.37
C GLU A 3 18.25 37.97 -28.11
N ARG A 4 18.51 36.66 -28.15
CA ARG A 4 19.24 35.94 -27.10
C ARG A 4 20.73 36.14 -27.34
N THR A 5 21.38 36.99 -26.55
CA THR A 5 22.79 37.39 -26.73
C THR A 5 23.78 36.59 -25.88
N ALA A 6 23.30 35.84 -24.88
CA ALA A 6 24.12 35.03 -23.98
C ALA A 6 23.35 33.79 -23.49
N GLN A 7 24.09 32.80 -22.97
CA GLN A 7 23.56 31.62 -22.30
C GLN A 7 24.13 31.54 -20.89
N CYS A 8 23.30 31.17 -19.91
CA CYS A 8 23.71 31.01 -18.51
C CYS A 8 23.56 29.53 -18.12
N PHE A 9 24.66 28.87 -17.80
CA PHE A 9 24.65 27.49 -17.32
C PHE A 9 24.60 27.48 -15.79
N LEU A 10 23.58 26.81 -15.25
CA LEU A 10 23.33 26.76 -13.81
C LEU A 10 23.76 25.41 -13.22
N ARG A 11 24.45 25.45 -12.09
CA ARG A 11 24.77 24.29 -11.24
C ARG A 11 24.47 24.60 -9.78
N VAL A 12 24.27 23.56 -8.97
CA VAL A 12 24.08 23.69 -7.53
C VAL A 12 25.44 23.76 -6.84
N ASP A 13 25.58 24.73 -5.95
CA ASP A 13 26.79 24.93 -5.15
C ASP A 13 27.06 23.79 -4.16
N ASP A 14 28.33 23.49 -3.91
CA ASP A 14 28.81 22.41 -3.05
C ASP A 14 28.35 22.59 -1.60
N GLU A 15 28.34 23.82 -1.10
CA GLU A 15 27.89 24.11 0.27
C GLU A 15 26.41 23.75 0.43
N SER A 16 25.59 24.07 -0.58
CA SER A 16 24.17 23.75 -0.60
C SER A 16 23.92 22.24 -0.68
N MET A 17 24.71 21.50 -1.47
CA MET A 17 24.67 20.04 -1.49
C MET A 17 25.00 19.44 -0.12
N GLN A 18 26.03 19.96 0.54
CA GLN A 18 26.44 19.49 1.86
C GLN A 18 25.42 19.84 2.96
N ARG A 19 24.78 21.02 2.89
CA ARG A 19 23.66 21.39 3.76
C ARG A 19 22.49 20.41 3.61
N PHE A 20 22.15 20.01 2.37
CA PHE A 20 21.13 18.98 2.13
C PHE A 20 21.54 17.62 2.70
N HIS A 21 22.78 17.19 2.47
CA HIS A 21 23.29 15.94 3.02
C HIS A 21 23.20 15.91 4.56
N ASN A 22 23.65 16.98 5.21
CA ASN A 22 23.60 17.13 6.66
C ASN A 22 22.16 17.16 7.19
N ARG A 23 21.23 17.79 6.46
CA ARG A 23 19.80 17.74 6.78
C ARG A 23 19.28 16.30 6.79
N VAL A 24 19.60 15.51 5.77
CA VAL A 24 19.19 14.10 5.70
C VAL A 24 19.82 13.28 6.83
N ARG A 25 21.11 13.50 7.13
CA ARG A 25 21.78 12.88 8.29
C ARG A 25 21.06 13.21 9.60
N GLN A 26 20.67 14.47 9.81
CA GLN A 26 19.92 14.89 10.98
C GLN A 26 18.56 14.19 11.07
N ILE A 27 17.85 14.02 9.95
CA ILE A 27 16.59 13.27 9.90
C ILE A 27 16.80 11.82 10.38
N LEU A 28 17.85 11.17 9.90
CA LEU A 28 18.20 9.79 10.28
C LEU A 28 18.60 9.69 11.76
N MET A 29 19.43 10.60 12.27
CA MET A 29 19.86 10.59 13.68
C MET A 29 18.71 10.88 14.64
N ALA A 30 17.78 11.78 14.27
CA ALA A 30 16.62 12.12 15.08
C ALA A 30 15.48 11.07 15.01
N SER A 31 15.67 9.96 14.29
CA SER A 31 14.61 8.98 14.00
C SER A 31 14.61 7.74 14.92
N GLY A 32 15.11 7.86 16.14
CA GLY A 32 15.28 6.77 17.12
C GLY A 32 14.12 5.76 17.18
N SER A 33 12.96 6.17 17.73
CA SER A 33 11.70 5.38 17.72
C SER A 33 10.52 6.16 17.12
N THR A 34 10.80 7.01 16.13
CA THR A 34 9.74 7.79 15.46
C THR A 34 8.92 6.94 14.49
N THR A 35 7.71 7.38 14.17
CA THR A 35 6.87 6.71 13.17
C THR A 35 7.50 6.79 11.77
N PHE A 36 7.29 5.77 10.92
CA PHE A 36 7.80 5.76 9.54
C PHE A 36 7.26 6.95 8.73
N THR A 37 5.98 7.29 8.93
CA THR A 37 5.35 8.47 8.32
C THR A 37 6.05 9.78 8.69
N LYS A 38 6.52 9.96 9.94
CA LYS A 38 7.27 11.16 10.35
C LYS A 38 8.63 11.24 9.66
N ILE A 39 9.31 10.12 9.45
CA ILE A 39 10.60 10.07 8.73
C ILE A 39 10.38 10.50 7.28
N VAL A 40 9.41 9.90 6.60
CA VAL A 40 9.08 10.22 5.20
C VAL A 40 8.57 11.65 5.05
N ASN A 41 7.76 12.17 5.99
CA ASN A 41 7.33 13.58 5.96
C ASN A 41 8.51 14.55 6.03
N LYS A 42 9.50 14.28 6.89
CA LYS A 42 10.70 15.10 6.99
C LYS A 42 11.55 15.01 5.70
N TRP A 43 11.66 13.81 5.12
CA TRP A 43 12.30 13.61 3.81
C TRP A 43 11.59 14.42 2.72
N ASN A 44 10.29 14.25 2.55
CA ASN A 44 9.50 14.97 1.54
C ASN A 44 9.64 16.49 1.69
N THR A 45 9.61 17.00 2.93
CA THR A 45 9.77 18.45 3.17
C THR A 45 11.16 18.93 2.77
N ALA A 46 12.21 18.16 3.07
CA ALA A 46 13.58 18.51 2.69
C ALA A 46 13.80 18.41 1.17
N LEU A 47 13.28 17.35 0.54
CA LEU A 47 13.37 17.13 -0.90
C LEU A 47 12.62 18.20 -1.68
N ILE A 48 11.37 18.51 -1.31
CA ILE A 48 10.61 19.60 -1.94
C ILE A 48 11.37 20.92 -1.78
N GLY A 49 11.86 21.23 -0.58
CA GLY A 49 12.60 22.49 -0.34
C GLY A 49 13.84 22.63 -1.22
N LEU A 50 14.56 21.54 -1.48
CA LEU A 50 15.68 21.52 -2.41
C LEU A 50 15.21 21.71 -3.86
N MET A 51 14.27 20.87 -4.30
CA MET A 51 13.85 20.79 -5.70
C MET A 51 13.08 22.03 -6.15
N THR A 52 12.27 22.66 -5.29
CA THR A 52 11.51 23.87 -5.65
C THR A 52 12.35 25.14 -5.61
N TYR A 53 13.47 25.12 -4.88
CA TYR A 53 14.43 26.22 -4.87
C TYR A 53 15.39 26.16 -6.06
N PHE A 54 16.05 25.03 -6.31
CA PHE A 54 17.06 24.89 -7.36
C PHE A 54 16.49 24.52 -8.74
N ARG A 55 15.33 23.86 -8.79
CA ARG A 55 14.61 23.46 -10.02
C ARG A 55 15.54 22.88 -11.10
N GLU A 56 15.78 23.62 -12.18
CA GLU A 56 16.55 23.20 -13.36
C GLU A 56 18.05 22.96 -13.08
N ALA A 57 18.65 23.65 -12.11
CA ALA A 57 20.06 23.50 -11.78
C ALA A 57 20.42 22.09 -11.27
N VAL A 58 19.44 21.34 -10.76
CA VAL A 58 19.62 19.98 -10.23
C VAL A 58 20.02 19.01 -11.33
N VAL A 59 19.47 19.15 -12.54
CA VAL A 59 19.72 18.21 -13.66
C VAL A 59 21.14 18.34 -14.18
N ASN A 60 21.70 19.55 -14.16
CA ASN A 60 23.07 19.80 -14.60
C ASN A 60 24.12 19.36 -13.57
N THR A 61 23.70 19.06 -12.33
CA THR A 61 24.61 18.73 -11.23
C THR A 61 24.57 17.23 -10.94
N GLN A 62 25.40 16.45 -11.63
CA GLN A 62 25.43 14.99 -11.52
C GLN A 62 25.74 14.51 -10.10
N GLU A 63 26.60 15.22 -9.38
CA GLU A 63 26.99 14.90 -8.01
C GLU A 63 25.79 14.98 -7.06
N LEU A 64 24.87 15.91 -7.31
CA LEU A 64 23.63 16.06 -6.56
C LEU A 64 22.66 14.91 -6.84
N LEU A 65 22.57 14.45 -8.10
CA LEU A 65 21.74 13.28 -8.46
C LEU A 65 22.23 12.02 -7.74
N ASP A 66 23.55 11.79 -7.73
CA ASP A 66 24.17 10.70 -6.98
C ASP A 66 23.88 10.79 -5.47
N LEU A 67 23.95 12.01 -4.92
CA LEU A 67 23.66 12.28 -3.51
C LEU A 67 22.18 12.02 -3.17
N LEU A 68 21.25 12.41 -4.05
CA LEU A 68 19.82 12.21 -3.89
C LEU A 68 19.48 10.72 -3.84
N VAL A 69 19.99 9.93 -4.78
CA VAL A 69 19.84 8.47 -4.80
C VAL A 69 20.36 7.83 -3.52
N LYS A 70 21.56 8.21 -3.07
CA LYS A 70 22.16 7.69 -1.83
C LYS A 70 21.32 8.06 -0.60
N CYS A 71 20.83 9.29 -0.52
CA CYS A 71 20.02 9.77 0.58
C CYS A 71 18.66 9.07 0.63
N GLU A 72 18.01 8.89 -0.53
CA GLU A 72 16.73 8.21 -0.65
C GLU A 72 16.83 6.75 -0.19
N ASN A 73 17.84 6.02 -0.67
CA ASN A 73 18.14 4.66 -0.24
C ASN A 73 18.43 4.56 1.27
N LYS A 74 19.11 5.54 1.87
CA LYS A 74 19.35 5.58 3.33
C LYS A 74 18.04 5.74 4.12
N ILE A 75 17.12 6.58 3.65
CA ILE A 75 15.80 6.76 4.28
C ILE A 75 14.98 5.48 4.19
N GLN A 76 14.92 4.83 3.03
CA GLN A 76 14.26 3.53 2.88
C GLN A 76 14.91 2.47 3.77
N THR A 77 16.24 2.41 3.80
CA THR A 77 16.99 1.47 4.66
C THR A 77 16.67 1.69 6.14
N ARG A 78 16.45 2.93 6.58
CA ARG A 78 16.04 3.22 7.96
C ARG A 78 14.67 2.63 8.29
N ILE A 79 13.71 2.69 7.38
CA ILE A 79 12.38 2.08 7.53
C ILE A 79 12.49 0.55 7.55
N LYS A 80 13.27 -0.02 6.62
CA LYS A 80 13.61 -1.45 6.55
C LYS A 80 14.17 -1.97 7.88
N ILE A 81 15.16 -1.28 8.47
CA ILE A 81 15.72 -1.59 9.79
C ILE A 81 14.66 -1.54 10.88
N GLY A 82 13.72 -0.59 10.82
CA GLY A 82 12.60 -0.50 11.76
C GLY A 82 11.66 -1.71 11.75
N LEU A 83 11.63 -2.48 10.66
CA LEU A 83 10.88 -3.73 10.51
C LEU A 83 11.76 -4.98 10.67
N ASN A 84 13.01 -4.80 11.08
CA ASN A 84 13.99 -5.87 11.28
C ASN A 84 14.26 -6.72 10.02
N SER A 85 14.19 -6.12 8.83
CA SER A 85 14.54 -6.78 7.57
C SER A 85 15.12 -5.78 6.57
N LYS A 86 16.15 -6.16 5.83
CA LYS A 86 16.71 -5.37 4.71
C LYS A 86 16.42 -6.00 3.33
N MET A 87 15.68 -7.11 3.32
CA MET A 87 15.47 -7.92 2.12
C MET A 87 14.65 -7.15 1.08
N PRO A 88 15.17 -6.91 -0.14
CA PRO A 88 14.46 -6.13 -1.16
C PRO A 88 13.08 -6.71 -1.53
N SER A 89 12.93 -8.03 -1.61
CA SER A 89 11.66 -8.67 -1.99
C SER A 89 10.49 -8.34 -1.06
N ARG A 90 10.74 -8.04 0.22
CA ARG A 90 9.68 -7.65 1.17
C ARG A 90 9.27 -6.18 1.07
N PHE A 91 10.07 -5.39 0.38
CA PHE A 91 9.93 -3.94 0.31
C PHE A 91 9.94 -3.46 -1.15
N PRO A 92 8.95 -3.89 -1.94
CA PRO A 92 8.75 -3.33 -3.27
C PRO A 92 8.47 -1.83 -3.20
N PRO A 93 8.71 -1.07 -4.28
CA PRO A 93 8.52 0.38 -4.34
C PRO A 93 7.12 0.83 -3.85
N VAL A 94 6.10 0.03 -4.12
CA VAL A 94 4.70 0.27 -3.70
C VAL A 94 4.55 0.53 -2.20
N VAL A 95 5.37 -0.08 -1.34
CA VAL A 95 5.30 0.11 0.12
C VAL A 95 5.75 1.53 0.53
N PHE A 96 6.66 2.14 -0.23
CA PHE A 96 7.21 3.47 0.06
C PHE A 96 6.43 4.59 -0.64
N TYR A 97 6.12 4.41 -1.93
CA TYR A 97 5.62 5.47 -2.79
C TYR A 97 4.10 5.60 -2.83
N THR A 98 3.36 4.55 -2.46
CA THR A 98 1.89 4.60 -2.36
C THR A 98 1.45 5.79 -1.49
N PRO A 99 0.48 6.61 -1.93
CA PRO A 99 -0.04 7.71 -1.15
C PRO A 99 -0.61 7.30 0.21
N LYS A 100 -0.68 8.25 1.15
CA LYS A 100 -1.07 7.96 2.55
C LYS A 100 -2.53 7.56 2.69
N GLU A 101 -3.36 8.05 1.78
CA GLU A 101 -4.78 7.71 1.66
C GLU A 101 -5.04 6.26 1.21
N LEU A 102 -4.02 5.54 0.72
CA LEU A 102 -4.07 4.11 0.43
C LEU A 102 -3.22 3.29 1.43
N GLY A 103 -2.87 3.90 2.57
CA GLY A 103 -2.11 3.24 3.64
C GLY A 103 -0.59 3.17 3.42
N GLY A 104 -0.07 3.77 2.34
CA GLY A 104 1.36 3.88 2.08
C GLY A 104 2.05 5.01 2.86
N LEU A 105 3.35 5.20 2.63
CA LEU A 105 4.11 6.28 3.28
C LEU A 105 4.02 7.62 2.53
N GLY A 106 3.64 7.60 1.25
CA GLY A 106 3.61 8.76 0.37
C GLY A 106 4.98 9.42 0.21
N MET A 107 6.02 8.61 0.07
CA MET A 107 7.38 9.09 -0.17
C MET A 107 7.49 9.73 -1.55
N LEU A 108 8.19 10.85 -1.67
CA LEU A 108 8.50 11.46 -2.96
C LEU A 108 9.83 10.92 -3.48
N SER A 109 9.86 10.58 -4.77
CA SER A 109 10.97 9.97 -5.48
C SER A 109 11.74 11.02 -6.27
N MET A 110 13.07 10.99 -6.15
CA MET A 110 14.00 11.67 -7.07
C MET A 110 15.17 10.74 -7.46
N GLY A 111 15.22 9.51 -6.92
CA GLY A 111 16.28 8.54 -7.13
C GLY A 111 16.04 7.50 -8.23
N HIS A 112 14.80 7.35 -8.71
CA HIS A 112 14.48 6.49 -9.86
C HIS A 112 14.79 7.21 -11.18
N VAL A 113 16.04 7.59 -11.35
CA VAL A 113 16.53 8.37 -12.48
C VAL A 113 17.73 7.65 -13.11
N LEU A 114 17.78 7.67 -14.44
CA LEU A 114 18.97 7.30 -15.19
C LEU A 114 19.97 8.46 -15.11
N ILE A 115 21.08 8.23 -14.40
CA ILE A 115 22.12 9.23 -14.18
C ILE A 115 23.02 9.25 -15.41
N PRO A 116 23.15 10.39 -16.11
CA PRO A 116 24.06 10.52 -17.24
C PRO A 116 25.50 10.23 -16.80
N GLN A 117 26.19 9.35 -17.51
CA GLN A 117 27.64 9.16 -17.38
C GLN A 117 28.31 9.38 -18.73
N SER A 118 29.31 10.25 -18.73
CA SER A 118 30.31 10.36 -19.78
C SER A 118 31.61 9.67 -19.33
N ASP A 119 32.50 9.38 -20.27
CA ASP A 119 33.82 8.83 -19.97
C ASP A 119 34.58 9.75 -19.00
N LEU A 120 34.81 9.27 -17.77
CA LEU A 120 35.46 9.98 -16.66
C LEU A 120 36.85 10.52 -17.02
N ARG A 121 37.49 9.99 -18.06
CA ARG A 121 38.80 10.42 -18.55
C ARG A 121 38.75 11.76 -19.29
N TRP A 122 37.68 12.01 -20.06
CA TRP A 122 37.52 13.21 -20.89
C TRP A 122 36.55 14.24 -20.29
N SER A 123 35.67 13.82 -19.37
CA SER A 123 34.71 14.72 -18.70
C SER A 123 35.34 15.82 -17.84
N LYS A 124 36.62 15.65 -17.45
CA LYS A 124 37.38 16.68 -16.72
C LYS A 124 37.92 17.81 -17.62
N GLN A 125 38.00 17.58 -18.94
CA GLN A 125 38.63 18.53 -19.89
C GLN A 125 37.61 19.20 -20.82
N THR A 126 36.52 18.52 -21.17
CA THR A 126 35.47 19.05 -22.06
C THR A 126 34.11 18.46 -21.69
N ASP A 127 33.02 19.21 -21.94
CA ASP A 127 31.64 18.69 -21.90
C ASP A 127 31.41 17.75 -23.10
N VAL A 128 32.00 16.55 -23.04
CA VAL A 128 31.64 15.47 -23.96
C VAL A 128 30.20 15.08 -23.62
N GLY A 129 29.34 15.02 -24.63
CA GLY A 129 27.92 14.67 -24.47
C GLY A 129 27.70 13.34 -23.72
N ILE A 130 26.44 13.08 -23.35
CA ILE A 130 26.07 11.88 -22.58
C ILE A 130 26.29 10.63 -23.43
N THR A 131 27.22 9.76 -23.05
CA THR A 131 27.52 8.52 -23.79
C THR A 131 26.82 7.29 -23.20
N HIS A 132 26.63 7.25 -21.88
CA HIS A 132 26.00 6.14 -21.17
C HIS A 132 25.06 6.63 -20.06
N PHE A 133 24.17 5.74 -19.59
CA PHE A 133 23.30 5.99 -18.45
C PHE A 133 23.51 4.93 -17.37
N ARG A 134 23.63 5.37 -16.10
CA ARG A 134 23.67 4.50 -14.93
C ARG A 134 22.33 4.53 -14.21
N SER A 135 21.72 3.36 -13.96
CA SER A 135 20.49 3.30 -13.17
C SER A 135 20.72 3.77 -11.73
N GLY A 136 19.88 4.68 -11.23
CA GLY A 136 19.95 5.19 -9.85
C GLY A 136 19.45 4.19 -8.81
N MET A 137 18.27 3.60 -9.02
CA MET A 137 17.63 2.64 -8.11
C MET A 137 17.05 1.44 -8.86
N SER A 138 17.04 0.27 -8.20
CA SER A 138 16.42 -0.95 -8.72
C SER A 138 14.90 -0.87 -8.64
N HIS A 139 14.21 -1.25 -9.71
CA HIS A 139 12.76 -1.45 -9.80
C HIS A 139 12.48 -2.74 -10.58
N GLU A 140 11.24 -3.23 -10.53
CA GLU A 140 10.79 -4.35 -11.36
C GLU A 140 10.78 -3.93 -12.84
N GLU A 141 10.97 -4.89 -13.76
CA GLU A 141 11.02 -4.64 -15.20
C GLU A 141 9.76 -3.86 -15.65
N ASP A 142 9.95 -2.83 -16.48
CA ASP A 142 8.92 -1.91 -17.01
C ASP A 142 8.18 -0.99 -16.00
N GLN A 143 8.48 -1.04 -14.70
CA GLN A 143 7.85 -0.14 -13.71
C GLN A 143 8.57 1.21 -13.58
N LEU A 144 8.11 2.23 -14.31
CA LEU A 144 8.67 3.58 -14.22
C LEU A 144 8.04 4.40 -13.07
N ILE A 145 8.82 4.63 -12.01
CA ILE A 145 8.40 5.50 -10.90
C ILE A 145 8.50 6.98 -11.32
N PRO A 146 7.40 7.76 -11.26
CA PRO A 146 7.41 9.18 -11.60
C PRO A 146 8.41 9.97 -10.78
N ASN A 147 9.17 10.84 -11.44
CA ASN A 147 10.18 11.67 -10.82
C ASN A 147 9.63 13.06 -10.50
N LEU A 148 9.91 13.57 -9.28
CA LEU A 148 9.48 14.88 -8.80
C LEU A 148 9.88 16.04 -9.74
N TYR A 149 11.04 15.96 -10.40
CA TYR A 149 11.51 17.01 -11.32
C TYR A 149 10.51 17.32 -12.45
N ARG A 150 9.81 16.31 -12.98
CA ARG A 150 8.84 16.48 -14.08
C ARG A 150 7.60 17.29 -13.67
N TYR A 151 7.33 17.39 -12.38
CA TYR A 151 6.15 18.07 -11.83
C TYR A 151 6.49 19.44 -11.22
N ILE A 152 7.73 19.89 -11.37
CA ILE A 152 8.16 21.22 -10.95
C ILE A 152 8.55 21.99 -12.21
N GLN A 153 7.81 23.06 -12.50
CA GLN A 153 8.07 23.91 -13.66
C GLN A 153 9.44 24.60 -13.52
N PRO A 154 10.29 24.68 -14.55
CA PRO A 154 11.56 25.41 -14.49
C PRO A 154 11.38 26.89 -14.17
N TRP A 155 12.42 27.54 -13.59
CA TRP A 155 12.35 28.97 -13.23
C TRP A 155 12.24 29.86 -14.47
N GLU A 156 12.96 29.55 -15.56
CA GLU A 156 12.85 30.29 -16.82
C GLU A 156 11.39 30.34 -17.31
N SER A 157 10.71 29.19 -17.32
CA SER A 157 9.31 29.09 -17.73
C SER A 157 8.38 29.88 -16.81
N GLU A 158 8.61 29.84 -15.49
CA GLU A 158 7.81 30.59 -14.51
C GLU A 158 7.98 32.10 -14.65
N PHE A 159 9.19 32.59 -14.94
CA PHE A 159 9.43 34.03 -15.12
C PHE A 159 8.78 34.55 -16.41
N ILE A 160 8.89 33.79 -17.51
CA ILE A 160 8.22 34.13 -18.76
C ILE A 160 6.71 34.13 -18.58
N ASP A 161 6.16 33.09 -17.95
CA ASP A 161 4.72 33.00 -17.71
C ASP A 161 4.23 34.10 -16.76
N SER A 162 5.03 34.45 -15.75
CA SER A 162 4.71 35.54 -14.81
C SER A 162 4.56 36.89 -15.52
N GLN A 163 5.49 37.25 -16.41
CA GLN A 163 5.39 38.51 -17.16
C GLN A 163 4.12 38.55 -18.00
N ARG A 164 3.81 37.45 -18.70
CA ARG A 164 2.60 37.32 -19.52
C ARG A 164 1.33 37.47 -18.68
N VAL A 165 1.24 36.69 -17.61
CA VAL A 165 0.06 36.58 -16.74
C VAL A 165 -0.22 37.90 -16.01
N TRP A 166 0.82 38.58 -15.50
CA TRP A 166 0.64 39.88 -14.84
C TRP A 166 0.33 41.02 -15.82
N ALA A 167 0.85 40.98 -17.05
CA ALA A 167 0.47 41.94 -18.09
C ALA A 167 -1.00 41.76 -18.51
N GLU A 168 -1.44 40.52 -18.70
CA GLU A 168 -2.83 40.20 -19.01
C GLU A 168 -3.77 40.61 -17.87
N TYR A 169 -3.39 40.32 -16.61
CA TYR A 169 -4.14 40.77 -15.44
C TYR A 169 -4.29 42.30 -15.40
N ALA A 170 -3.23 43.05 -15.72
CA ALA A 170 -3.28 44.51 -15.74
C ALA A 170 -4.27 45.05 -16.78
N LEU A 171 -4.29 44.45 -17.98
CA LEU A 171 -5.25 44.79 -19.04
C LEU A 171 -6.69 44.45 -18.62
N LYS A 172 -6.93 43.21 -18.19
CA LYS A 172 -8.25 42.77 -17.71
C LYS A 172 -8.78 43.66 -16.57
N ARG A 173 -7.89 44.09 -15.66
CA ARG A 173 -8.23 45.01 -14.58
C ARG A 173 -8.60 46.41 -15.10
N GLN A 174 -7.87 46.94 -16.08
CA GLN A 174 -8.19 48.24 -16.68
C GLN A 174 -9.54 48.20 -17.42
N GLU A 175 -9.79 47.15 -18.20
CA GLU A 175 -11.07 46.94 -18.88
C GLU A 175 -12.23 46.82 -17.90
N ALA A 176 -12.04 46.06 -16.80
CA ALA A 176 -13.05 45.92 -15.78
C ALA A 176 -13.39 47.27 -15.11
N ILE A 177 -12.37 48.07 -14.80
CA ILE A 177 -12.55 49.42 -14.23
C ILE A 177 -13.27 50.34 -15.24
N ALA A 178 -12.90 50.29 -16.52
CA ALA A 178 -13.56 51.07 -17.57
C ALA A 178 -15.04 50.68 -17.75
N GLN A 179 -15.37 49.41 -17.55
CA GLN A 179 -16.74 48.88 -17.55
C GLN A 179 -17.45 49.04 -16.19
N ASN A 180 -16.84 49.68 -15.19
CA ASN A 180 -17.33 49.77 -13.81
C ASN A 180 -17.71 48.41 -13.18
N ARG A 181 -17.07 47.32 -13.63
CA ARG A 181 -17.24 45.98 -13.06
C ARG A 181 -16.07 45.64 -12.13
N ARG A 182 -16.35 44.83 -11.12
CA ARG A 182 -15.31 44.24 -10.27
C ARG A 182 -14.88 42.93 -10.88
N LEU A 183 -13.57 42.72 -10.99
CA LEU A 183 -12.98 41.47 -11.47
C LEU A 183 -13.33 40.33 -10.50
N THR A 184 -13.90 39.25 -11.02
CA THR A 184 -14.30 38.08 -10.24
C THR A 184 -13.26 36.95 -10.37
N LEU A 185 -13.49 35.85 -9.65
CA LEU A 185 -12.65 34.66 -9.74
C LEU A 185 -12.68 34.06 -11.17
N GLU A 186 -13.87 34.03 -11.77
CA GLU A 186 -14.12 33.42 -13.08
C GLU A 186 -13.30 34.05 -14.21
N ASP A 187 -13.04 35.36 -14.15
CA ASP A 187 -12.23 36.09 -15.12
C ASP A 187 -10.74 35.64 -15.13
N LEU A 188 -10.30 34.96 -14.07
CA LEU A 188 -8.90 34.62 -13.79
C LEU A 188 -8.62 33.13 -13.62
N GLU A 189 -9.62 32.26 -13.77
CA GLU A 189 -9.50 30.82 -13.51
C GLU A 189 -8.33 30.20 -14.28
N ASP A 190 -8.16 30.56 -15.56
CA ASP A 190 -7.08 30.09 -16.45
C ASP A 190 -5.66 30.40 -15.92
N SER A 191 -5.55 31.44 -15.09
CA SER A 191 -4.30 32.00 -14.59
C SER A 191 -4.14 31.90 -13.07
N TRP A 192 -5.08 31.22 -12.39
CA TRP A 192 -5.25 31.26 -10.94
C TRP A 192 -3.97 30.91 -10.16
N ASP A 193 -3.34 29.80 -10.54
CA ASP A 193 -2.12 29.27 -9.91
C ASP A 193 -0.83 29.70 -10.62
N ARG A 194 -0.88 30.74 -11.46
CA ARG A 194 0.27 31.22 -12.24
C ARG A 194 0.82 32.55 -11.73
N GLY A 195 2.04 32.85 -12.15
CA GLY A 195 2.75 34.09 -11.86
C GLY A 195 3.58 34.07 -10.58
N ILE A 196 4.55 34.98 -10.53
CA ILE A 196 5.39 35.27 -9.36
C ILE A 196 5.30 36.79 -9.12
N PRO A 197 4.61 37.25 -8.05
CA PRO A 197 3.80 36.46 -7.11
C PRO A 197 2.60 35.76 -7.77
N ARG A 198 2.04 34.73 -7.13
CA ARG A 198 0.86 34.00 -7.65
C ARG A 198 -0.39 34.88 -7.66
N ILE A 199 -1.16 34.87 -8.75
CA ILE A 199 -2.37 35.72 -8.89
C ILE A 199 -3.39 35.46 -7.78
N ASN A 200 -3.62 34.20 -7.41
CA ASN A 200 -4.57 33.83 -6.36
C ASN A 200 -4.32 34.53 -5.00
N THR A 201 -3.11 35.02 -4.73
CA THR A 201 -2.79 35.77 -3.50
C THR A 201 -3.56 37.08 -3.38
N LEU A 202 -4.04 37.65 -4.49
CA LEU A 202 -4.86 38.86 -4.51
C LEU A 202 -6.23 38.69 -3.82
N PHE A 203 -6.70 37.45 -3.71
CA PHE A 203 -8.01 37.08 -3.17
C PHE A 203 -7.92 36.50 -1.75
N GLN A 204 -6.78 36.66 -1.08
CA GLN A 204 -6.64 36.24 0.33
C GLN A 204 -7.50 37.09 1.26
N LYS A 205 -8.08 36.44 2.28
CA LYS A 205 -8.88 37.10 3.33
C LYS A 205 -8.08 38.18 4.08
N ASP A 206 -6.80 37.93 4.32
CA ASP A 206 -5.95 38.78 5.16
C ASP A 206 -5.10 39.78 4.37
N ARG A 207 -5.41 40.04 3.09
CA ARG A 207 -4.59 40.89 2.21
C ARG A 207 -4.34 42.29 2.79
N HIS A 208 -5.33 42.87 3.46
CA HIS A 208 -5.22 44.22 4.03
C HIS A 208 -4.19 44.30 5.16
N THR A 209 -4.05 43.25 5.98
CA THR A 209 -3.05 43.21 7.05
C THR A 209 -1.66 42.91 6.50
N LEU A 210 -1.57 42.01 5.51
CA LEU A 210 -0.31 41.65 4.84
C LEU A 210 0.33 42.83 4.10
N ALA A 211 -0.45 43.84 3.72
CA ALA A 211 0.08 45.07 3.11
C ALA A 211 1.12 45.78 4.02
N TYR A 212 0.98 45.66 5.35
CA TYR A 212 1.89 46.26 6.33
C TYR A 212 3.08 45.37 6.70
N ASP A 213 3.07 44.09 6.32
CA ASP A 213 4.15 43.15 6.64
C ASP A 213 5.33 43.32 5.68
N LYS A 214 6.16 44.33 5.93
CA LYS A 214 7.38 44.62 5.16
C LYS A 214 8.61 43.93 5.77
N GLY A 215 9.64 43.71 4.95
CA GLY A 215 10.89 43.07 5.38
C GLY A 215 10.75 41.61 5.82
N TRP A 216 9.68 40.94 5.40
CA TRP A 216 9.38 39.58 5.85
C TRP A 216 10.40 38.54 5.37
N ARG A 217 11.05 38.72 4.20
CA ARG A 217 12.08 37.79 3.68
C ARG A 217 13.33 37.73 4.56
N VAL A 218 13.89 38.88 4.92
CA VAL A 218 15.03 38.91 5.86
C VAL A 218 14.62 38.42 7.24
N ARG A 219 13.38 38.71 7.66
CA ARG A 219 12.82 38.18 8.90
C ARG A 219 12.77 36.65 8.89
N THR A 220 12.34 36.02 7.79
CA THR A 220 12.27 34.55 7.68
C THR A 220 13.64 33.91 7.63
N ASP A 221 14.61 34.54 6.96
CA ASP A 221 15.99 34.06 6.94
C ASP A 221 16.65 34.12 8.34
N PHE A 222 16.47 35.24 9.05
CA PHE A 222 17.04 35.41 10.40
C PHE A 222 16.35 34.56 11.48
N LYS A 223 15.23 33.89 11.17
CA LYS A 223 14.62 32.93 12.09
C LYS A 223 15.54 31.77 12.45
N GLN A 224 16.56 31.47 11.64
CA GLN A 224 17.55 30.45 11.96
C GLN A 224 18.31 30.72 13.28
N TYR A 225 18.47 31.99 13.65
CA TYR A 225 19.13 32.41 14.90
C TYR A 225 18.18 32.47 16.10
N GLN A 226 16.87 32.41 15.87
CA GLN A 226 15.84 32.53 16.90
C GLN A 226 15.16 31.19 17.21
N VAL A 227 15.06 30.31 16.21
CA VAL A 227 14.28 29.08 16.28
C VAL A 227 15.16 27.89 15.91
N LEU A 228 15.29 26.93 16.82
CA LEU A 228 16.11 25.72 16.62
C LEU A 228 15.61 24.82 15.47
N LYS A 229 14.32 24.89 15.15
CA LYS A 229 13.72 24.15 14.04
C LYS A 229 14.12 24.80 12.72
N GLN A 230 14.95 24.09 11.95
CA GLN A 230 15.31 24.49 10.60
C GLN A 230 14.10 24.50 9.64
N ASN A 231 13.96 25.58 8.87
CA ASN A 231 12.96 25.72 7.81
C ASN A 231 13.61 25.56 6.42
N PRO A 232 13.24 24.55 5.62
CA PRO A 232 13.74 24.42 4.25
C PRO A 232 13.15 25.46 3.28
N PHE A 233 12.04 26.12 3.65
CA PHE A 233 11.39 27.17 2.87
C PHE A 233 11.71 28.56 3.46
N TRP A 234 12.98 28.84 3.74
CA TRP A 234 13.42 30.12 4.30
C TRP A 234 13.27 31.29 3.31
N TRP A 235 13.26 30.99 2.01
CA TRP A 235 13.25 31.95 0.90
C TRP A 235 11.84 32.40 0.45
N THR A 236 10.77 31.67 0.82
CA THR A 236 9.39 31.92 0.37
C THR A 236 8.40 31.96 1.53
N HIS A 237 7.29 32.66 1.32
CA HIS A 237 6.16 32.67 2.25
C HIS A 237 4.84 32.57 1.49
N GLN A 238 4.04 31.54 1.76
CA GLN A 238 2.81 31.25 1.01
C GLN A 238 1.78 32.40 1.04
N ARG A 239 1.76 33.22 2.10
CA ARG A 239 0.84 34.36 2.14
C ARG A 239 1.24 35.48 1.17
N HIS A 240 2.53 35.63 0.88
CA HIS A 240 3.05 36.70 0.03
C HIS A 240 3.31 36.23 -1.40
N ASP A 241 4.01 35.10 -1.55
CA ASP A 241 4.37 34.55 -2.87
C ASP A 241 3.28 33.64 -3.46
N GLY A 242 2.40 33.10 -2.61
CA GLY A 242 1.52 32.00 -2.97
C GLY A 242 2.21 30.63 -2.91
N LYS A 243 1.49 29.58 -3.30
CA LYS A 243 2.06 28.23 -3.39
C LYS A 243 2.77 28.06 -4.74
N LEU A 244 4.09 27.94 -4.72
CA LEU A 244 4.92 27.94 -5.93
C LEU A 244 5.08 26.57 -6.61
N TRP A 245 4.42 25.53 -6.09
CA TRP A 245 4.45 24.19 -6.66
C TRP A 245 3.12 23.46 -6.41
N ASN A 246 2.72 22.61 -7.34
CA ASN A 246 1.56 21.74 -7.21
C ASN A 246 1.95 20.30 -7.57
N LEU A 247 1.75 19.38 -6.63
CA LEU A 247 2.14 17.97 -6.75
C LEU A 247 0.92 17.04 -6.78
N ASN A 248 -0.27 17.59 -7.08
CA ASN A 248 -1.49 16.79 -7.17
C ASN A 248 -1.39 15.77 -8.31
N ASN A 249 -0.84 16.17 -9.47
CA ASN A 249 -0.65 15.28 -10.62
C ASN A 249 0.38 14.19 -10.32
N TYR A 250 1.48 14.52 -9.63
CA TYR A 250 2.48 13.54 -9.18
C TYR A 250 1.82 12.39 -8.40
N ARG A 251 0.88 12.72 -7.52
CA ARG A 251 0.15 11.74 -6.70
C ARG A 251 -0.72 10.83 -7.56
N THR A 252 -1.45 11.38 -8.53
CA THR A 252 -2.30 10.61 -9.45
C THR A 252 -1.47 9.70 -10.33
N ASP A 253 -0.39 10.21 -10.91
CA ASP A 253 0.47 9.45 -11.81
C ASP A 253 1.27 8.38 -11.05
N MET A 254 1.62 8.63 -9.79
CA MET A 254 2.23 7.62 -8.92
C MET A 254 1.29 6.43 -8.71
N ILE A 255 -0.01 6.68 -8.52
CA ILE A 255 -0.98 5.58 -8.38
C ILE A 255 -1.01 4.75 -9.67
N GLN A 256 -1.02 5.39 -10.83
CA GLN A 256 -1.03 4.69 -12.12
C GLN A 256 0.26 3.89 -12.35
N ALA A 257 1.42 4.48 -12.05
CA ALA A 257 2.72 3.81 -12.17
C ALA A 257 2.89 2.60 -11.25
N LEU A 258 2.13 2.54 -10.15
CA LEU A 258 2.12 1.41 -9.22
C LEU A 258 1.07 0.34 -9.58
N GLY A 259 0.42 0.43 -10.74
CA GLY A 259 -0.59 -0.53 -11.20
C GLY A 259 -2.03 -0.16 -10.85
N GLY A 260 -2.31 1.12 -10.61
CA GLY A 260 -3.63 1.61 -10.23
C GLY A 260 -3.99 1.31 -8.77
N VAL A 261 -5.18 1.71 -8.35
CA VAL A 261 -5.61 1.51 -6.96
C VAL A 261 -5.77 0.03 -6.63
N GLU A 262 -6.37 -0.77 -7.51
CA GLU A 262 -6.58 -2.20 -7.30
C GLU A 262 -5.26 -2.97 -7.20
N GLY A 263 -4.31 -2.72 -8.13
CA GLY A 263 -2.98 -3.33 -8.09
C GLY A 263 -2.22 -3.02 -6.80
N ILE A 264 -2.32 -1.78 -6.31
CA ILE A 264 -1.76 -1.40 -5.00
C ILE A 264 -2.43 -2.21 -3.87
N LEU A 265 -3.76 -2.36 -3.88
CA LEU A 265 -4.49 -3.00 -2.80
C LEU A 265 -4.26 -4.52 -2.74
N GLU A 266 -3.86 -5.19 -3.82
CA GLU A 266 -3.46 -6.61 -3.79
C GLU A 266 -2.27 -6.88 -2.85
N HIS A 267 -1.39 -5.88 -2.67
CA HIS A 267 -0.26 -5.95 -1.74
C HIS A 267 -0.65 -5.78 -0.27
N THR A 268 -1.93 -5.50 0.00
CA THR A 268 -2.42 -5.08 1.31
C THR A 268 -3.46 -6.05 1.88
N LEU A 269 -3.80 -5.87 3.15
CA LEU A 269 -4.86 -6.63 3.82
C LEU A 269 -6.28 -6.13 3.48
N PHE A 270 -6.46 -5.38 2.39
CA PHE A 270 -7.75 -4.79 2.02
C PHE A 270 -8.85 -5.85 1.87
N LYS A 271 -8.59 -6.92 1.10
CA LYS A 271 -9.58 -7.99 0.91
C LYS A 271 -9.96 -8.66 2.23
N GLY A 272 -9.03 -8.77 3.18
CA GLY A 272 -9.27 -9.27 4.54
C GLY A 272 -10.22 -8.40 5.37
N THR A 273 -10.36 -7.11 5.06
CA THR A 273 -11.35 -6.23 5.72
C THR A 273 -12.78 -6.43 5.22
N TYR A 274 -12.96 -7.11 4.09
CA TYR A 274 -14.27 -7.41 3.49
C TYR A 274 -15.12 -6.18 3.13
N PHE A 275 -14.49 -5.02 2.91
CA PHE A 275 -15.20 -3.88 2.33
C PHE A 275 -15.50 -4.14 0.85
N PRO A 276 -16.74 -3.86 0.37
CA PRO A 276 -17.12 -4.09 -1.03
C PRO A 276 -16.32 -3.23 -2.03
N THR A 277 -16.00 -1.99 -1.65
CA THR A 277 -15.25 -1.05 -2.47
C THR A 277 -14.23 -0.30 -1.62
N TRP A 278 -13.18 0.22 -2.27
CA TRP A 278 -12.16 1.05 -1.63
C TRP A 278 -12.57 2.53 -1.55
N GLU A 279 -13.62 2.91 -2.28
CA GLU A 279 -14.14 4.27 -2.32
C GLU A 279 -14.77 4.66 -0.97
N GLY A 280 -14.44 5.85 -0.47
CA GLY A 280 -14.95 6.32 0.82
C GLY A 280 -14.24 5.75 2.05
N LEU A 281 -13.14 5.02 1.88
CA LEU A 281 -12.28 4.63 3.01
C LEU A 281 -11.50 5.83 3.53
N PHE A 282 -11.61 6.07 4.84
CA PHE A 282 -10.88 7.12 5.53
C PHE A 282 -9.86 6.52 6.48
N TRP A 283 -8.59 6.83 6.23
CA TRP A 283 -7.53 6.58 7.21
C TRP A 283 -7.64 7.61 8.34
N GLU A 284 -8.07 7.15 9.52
CA GLU A 284 -8.10 7.99 10.70
C GLU A 284 -6.68 8.53 10.98
N LYS A 285 -6.51 9.86 10.91
CA LYS A 285 -5.19 10.53 10.96
C LYS A 285 -4.56 10.49 12.35
N ALA A 286 -5.38 10.38 13.39
CA ALA A 286 -5.02 10.05 14.75
C ALA A 286 -6.28 9.46 15.40
N SER A 287 -6.15 8.31 16.05
CA SER A 287 -7.26 7.76 16.84
C SER A 287 -7.55 8.71 18.01
N GLY A 288 -8.81 8.82 18.44
CA GLY A 288 -9.17 9.58 19.65
C GLY A 288 -8.35 9.18 20.89
N PHE A 289 -7.88 7.93 20.92
CA PHE A 289 -6.93 7.45 21.93
C PHE A 289 -5.58 8.18 21.89
N GLU A 290 -4.96 8.31 20.71
CA GLU A 290 -3.67 9.00 20.54
C GLU A 290 -3.76 10.48 20.93
N GLU A 291 -4.88 11.15 20.61
CA GLU A 291 -5.12 12.54 21.01
C GLU A 291 -5.31 12.68 22.53
N SER A 292 -6.07 11.77 23.14
CA SER A 292 -6.29 11.77 24.60
C SER A 292 -4.98 11.54 25.38
N MET A 293 -4.06 10.76 24.83
CA MET A 293 -2.77 10.44 25.46
C MET A 293 -1.67 11.46 25.15
N LYS A 294 -1.83 12.27 24.09
CA LYS A 294 -0.84 13.27 23.67
C LYS A 294 -0.59 14.34 24.72
N TRP A 295 -1.66 14.78 25.41
CA TRP A 295 -1.59 15.84 26.42
C TRP A 295 -1.45 15.32 27.85
N LYS A 296 -1.52 13.99 28.04
CA LYS A 296 -1.27 13.37 29.34
C LYS A 296 0.22 13.37 29.67
N LYS A 297 0.53 13.48 30.96
CA LYS A 297 1.89 13.39 31.47
C LYS A 297 2.35 11.93 31.38
N LEU A 298 3.22 11.66 30.42
CA LEU A 298 3.76 10.33 30.13
C LEU A 298 5.27 10.32 30.30
N THR A 299 5.81 9.18 30.71
CA THR A 299 7.25 8.94 30.70
C THR A 299 7.78 8.83 29.26
N ASN A 300 9.08 9.05 29.07
CA ASN A 300 9.71 8.91 27.75
C ASN A 300 9.58 7.49 27.19
N ALA A 301 9.60 6.47 28.06
CA ALA A 301 9.35 5.08 27.68
C ALA A 301 7.92 4.87 27.14
N GLN A 302 6.91 5.41 27.84
CA GLN A 302 5.52 5.36 27.38
C GLN A 302 5.33 6.08 26.02
N ARG A 303 5.95 7.25 25.84
CA ARG A 303 5.92 7.97 24.55
C ARG A 303 6.58 7.17 23.43
N SER A 304 7.67 6.46 23.73
CA SER A 304 8.31 5.56 22.77
C SER A 304 7.37 4.42 22.36
N GLY A 305 6.67 3.82 23.31
CA GLY A 305 5.64 2.80 23.05
C GLY A 305 4.49 3.31 22.19
N LEU A 306 3.98 4.52 22.46
CA LEU A 306 2.91 5.14 21.65
C LEU A 306 3.33 5.38 20.20
N ASN A 307 4.58 5.77 19.95
CA ASN A 307 5.08 5.93 18.57
C ASN A 307 5.18 4.61 17.79
N GLN A 308 5.08 3.44 18.45
CA GLN A 308 5.04 2.15 17.76
C GLN A 308 3.65 1.84 17.17
N ILE A 309 2.57 2.41 17.71
CA ILE A 309 1.20 2.09 17.28
C ILE A 309 0.99 2.37 15.78
N PRO A 310 1.36 3.56 15.24
CA PRO A 310 1.23 3.81 13.81
C PRO A 310 2.09 2.88 12.94
N ASN A 311 3.27 2.49 13.42
CA ASN A 311 4.13 1.55 12.71
C ASN A 311 3.54 0.13 12.70
N ARG A 312 2.86 -0.28 13.77
CA ARG A 312 2.12 -1.55 13.82
C ARG A 312 0.95 -1.57 12.84
N ARG A 313 0.19 -0.46 12.74
CA ARG A 313 -0.88 -0.31 11.73
C ARG A 313 -0.31 -0.42 10.32
N PHE A 314 0.79 0.29 10.04
CA PHE A 314 1.49 0.20 8.75
C PHE A 314 1.95 -1.24 8.44
N THR A 315 2.57 -1.92 9.41
CA THR A 315 3.06 -3.29 9.23
C THR A 315 1.92 -4.27 8.97
N LEU A 316 0.78 -4.10 9.66
CA LEU A 316 -0.39 -4.96 9.48
C LEU A 316 -1.04 -4.76 8.11
N TRP A 317 -1.18 -3.50 7.68
CA TRP A 317 -1.78 -3.18 6.38
C TRP A 317 -1.00 -3.79 5.22
N TRP A 318 0.33 -3.66 5.24
CA TRP A 318 1.23 -4.22 4.22
C TRP A 318 1.68 -5.66 4.54
N SER A 319 1.00 -6.34 5.46
CA SER A 319 1.45 -7.65 5.96
C SER A 319 1.54 -8.74 4.89
N PRO A 320 0.64 -8.84 3.87
CA PRO A 320 0.77 -9.87 2.85
C PRO A 320 2.04 -9.76 2.01
N THR A 321 2.55 -8.54 1.79
CA THR A 321 3.80 -8.29 1.06
C THR A 321 5.04 -8.39 1.98
N ILE A 322 4.94 -7.88 3.20
CA ILE A 322 6.06 -7.87 4.16
C ILE A 322 6.38 -9.29 4.69
N ASN A 323 5.35 -10.12 4.88
CA ASN A 323 5.45 -11.50 5.36
C ASN A 323 5.32 -12.52 4.21
N ARG A 324 5.85 -12.19 3.04
CA ARG A 324 5.81 -13.07 1.87
C ARG A 324 6.64 -14.36 2.04
N ALA A 325 6.23 -15.42 1.36
CA ALA A 325 6.85 -16.73 1.34
C ALA A 325 8.08 -16.78 0.44
N ASN A 326 8.13 -15.98 -0.63
CA ASN A 326 9.31 -15.87 -1.50
C ASN A 326 10.41 -15.04 -0.82
N VAL A 327 11.10 -15.66 0.14
CA VAL A 327 12.21 -15.07 0.89
C VAL A 327 13.49 -15.88 0.62
N TYR A 328 14.56 -15.19 0.24
CA TYR A 328 15.85 -15.83 -0.09
C TYR A 328 16.42 -16.67 1.06
N VAL A 329 16.25 -16.22 2.31
CA VAL A 329 16.64 -16.94 3.52
C VAL A 329 15.66 -16.58 4.64
N GLY A 330 15.04 -17.57 5.28
CA GLY A 330 14.18 -17.37 6.43
C GLY A 330 13.63 -18.67 6.98
N PHE A 331 13.82 -18.90 8.28
CA PHE A 331 13.15 -20.00 8.96
C PHE A 331 11.66 -19.66 9.11
N GLN A 332 10.80 -20.56 8.62
CA GLN A 332 9.35 -20.45 8.71
C GLN A 332 8.93 -20.86 10.12
N VAL A 333 8.24 -19.96 10.82
CA VAL A 333 7.73 -20.21 12.18
C VAL A 333 6.22 -20.05 12.17
N GLN A 334 5.51 -21.08 12.63
CA GLN A 334 4.09 -21.00 12.86
C GLN A 334 3.79 -20.15 14.11
N LEU A 335 2.79 -19.28 14.04
CA LEU A 335 2.30 -18.53 15.19
C LEU A 335 1.44 -19.40 16.11
N ASP A 336 1.63 -19.24 17.42
CA ASP A 336 0.95 -20.02 18.44
C ASP A 336 -0.58 -19.98 18.25
N LEU A 337 -1.21 -21.17 18.25
CA LEU A 337 -2.67 -21.36 18.13
C LEU A 337 -3.31 -20.84 16.84
N THR A 338 -2.53 -20.59 15.79
CA THR A 338 -3.02 -20.12 14.49
C THR A 338 -2.32 -20.87 13.35
N GLY A 339 -2.95 -20.90 12.17
CA GLY A 339 -2.34 -21.45 10.96
C GLY A 339 -1.40 -20.49 10.23
N ILE A 340 -0.99 -19.38 10.87
CA ILE A 340 -0.22 -18.34 10.22
C ILE A 340 1.27 -18.67 10.29
N PHE A 341 1.92 -18.67 9.14
CA PHE A 341 3.36 -18.81 9.04
C PHE A 341 4.03 -17.44 8.92
N MET A 342 4.98 -17.17 9.82
CA MET A 342 5.86 -16.02 9.70
C MET A 342 7.18 -16.44 9.06
N HIS A 343 7.49 -15.79 7.95
CA HIS A 343 8.76 -15.92 7.29
C HIS A 343 9.69 -14.88 7.93
N GLY A 344 10.51 -15.26 8.91
CA GLY A 344 11.44 -14.34 9.60
C GLY A 344 10.86 -13.57 10.81
N LYS A 345 11.73 -12.87 11.53
CA LYS A 345 11.41 -12.21 12.81
C LYS A 345 10.95 -10.77 12.61
N ILE A 346 9.64 -10.55 12.52
CA ILE A 346 9.01 -9.23 12.44
C ILE A 346 8.14 -9.01 13.70
N PRO A 347 8.70 -8.44 14.79
CA PRO A 347 8.01 -8.36 16.08
C PRO A 347 6.71 -7.53 16.03
N THR A 348 6.71 -6.43 15.29
CA THR A 348 5.53 -5.54 15.17
C THR A 348 4.35 -6.26 14.52
N LEU A 349 4.61 -7.12 13.53
CA LEU A 349 3.58 -7.93 12.88
C LEU A 349 3.08 -9.04 13.80
N LYS A 350 3.99 -9.78 14.47
CA LYS A 350 3.64 -10.83 15.44
C LYS A 350 2.65 -10.32 16.49
N ILE A 351 2.89 -9.16 17.07
CA ILE A 351 2.01 -8.57 18.09
C ILE A 351 0.62 -8.27 17.49
N SER A 352 0.55 -7.71 16.29
CA SER A 352 -0.73 -7.38 15.65
C SER A 352 -1.55 -8.63 15.30
N LEU A 353 -0.92 -9.67 14.74
CA LEU A 353 -1.63 -10.92 14.40
C LEU A 353 -2.13 -11.66 15.64
N ILE A 354 -1.34 -11.71 16.73
CA ILE A 354 -1.79 -12.28 18.01
C ILE A 354 -2.98 -11.50 18.59
N GLN A 355 -3.01 -10.18 18.43
CA GLN A 355 -4.14 -9.36 18.89
C GLN A 355 -5.42 -9.61 18.09
N ILE A 356 -5.30 -9.86 16.78
CA ILE A 356 -6.45 -10.23 15.93
C ILE A 356 -6.99 -11.59 16.37
N PHE A 357 -6.13 -12.61 16.44
CA PHE A 357 -6.54 -13.99 16.75
C PHE A 357 -6.58 -14.32 18.25
N ARG A 358 -6.80 -13.31 19.10
CA ARG A 358 -6.88 -13.47 20.55
C ARG A 358 -8.08 -14.34 20.95
N ALA A 359 -8.05 -14.88 22.17
CA ALA A 359 -9.16 -15.65 22.75
C ALA A 359 -9.60 -16.84 21.86
N HIS A 360 -8.61 -17.55 21.28
CA HIS A 360 -8.79 -18.74 20.44
C HIS A 360 -9.65 -18.51 19.20
N LEU A 361 -9.60 -17.31 18.61
CA LEU A 361 -10.44 -16.95 17.46
C LEU A 361 -10.30 -17.93 16.28
N TRP A 362 -9.08 -18.41 15.99
CA TRP A 362 -8.84 -19.37 14.91
C TRP A 362 -9.65 -20.67 15.10
N GLN A 363 -9.65 -21.21 16.31
CA GLN A 363 -10.39 -22.42 16.66
C GLN A 363 -11.90 -22.17 16.58
N LYS A 364 -12.36 -21.02 17.07
CA LYS A 364 -13.77 -20.62 17.03
C LYS A 364 -14.28 -20.44 15.61
N ILE A 365 -13.49 -19.85 14.71
CA ILE A 365 -13.84 -19.72 13.29
C ILE A 365 -14.03 -21.10 12.67
N HIS A 366 -13.04 -22.00 12.86
CA HIS A 366 -13.12 -23.36 12.34
C HIS A 366 -14.36 -24.09 12.86
N GLU A 367 -14.56 -24.10 14.18
CA GLU A 367 -15.70 -24.78 14.80
C GLU A 367 -17.05 -24.19 14.38
N SER A 368 -17.15 -22.85 14.25
CA SER A 368 -18.36 -22.18 13.76
C SER A 368 -18.71 -22.67 12.36
N ILE A 369 -17.74 -22.67 11.43
CA ILE A 369 -18.00 -23.11 10.05
C ILE A 369 -18.41 -24.59 9.99
N VAL A 370 -17.78 -25.46 10.79
CA VAL A 370 -18.18 -26.87 10.88
C VAL A 370 -19.62 -27.00 11.38
N MET A 371 -20.00 -26.23 12.41
CA MET A 371 -21.36 -26.27 12.97
C MET A 371 -22.39 -25.74 11.99
N ASP A 372 -22.09 -24.64 11.30
CA ASP A 372 -22.98 -24.03 10.31
C ASP A 372 -23.20 -24.99 9.14
N LEU A 373 -22.14 -25.66 8.64
CA LEU A 373 -22.28 -26.68 7.61
C LEU A 373 -23.09 -27.90 8.08
N CYS A 374 -22.88 -28.35 9.32
CA CYS A 374 -23.67 -29.45 9.89
C CYS A 374 -25.16 -29.13 9.89
N GLN A 375 -25.54 -27.92 10.35
CA GLN A 375 -26.93 -27.47 10.34
C GLN A 375 -27.54 -27.39 8.94
N VAL A 376 -26.73 -26.96 7.96
CA VAL A 376 -27.14 -26.90 6.55
C VAL A 376 -27.40 -28.30 5.99
N PHE A 377 -26.54 -29.28 6.28
CA PHE A 377 -26.77 -30.68 5.87
C PHE A 377 -27.94 -31.33 6.62
N ASP A 378 -28.16 -30.98 7.89
CA ASP A 378 -29.31 -31.47 8.68
C ASP A 378 -30.66 -30.98 8.12
N GLN A 379 -30.68 -29.82 7.44
CA GLN A 379 -31.89 -29.31 6.78
C GLN A 379 -32.19 -30.02 5.45
N GLU A 380 -31.17 -30.58 4.80
CA GLU A 380 -31.25 -31.14 3.44
C GLU A 380 -31.14 -32.69 3.42
N LEU A 381 -31.46 -33.37 4.53
CA LEU A 381 -31.32 -34.83 4.65
C LEU A 381 -32.09 -35.60 3.57
N ASP A 382 -33.37 -35.27 3.39
CA ASP A 382 -34.27 -35.96 2.47
C ASP A 382 -33.90 -35.70 1.02
N ALA A 383 -33.52 -34.46 0.69
CA ALA A 383 -33.14 -34.06 -0.66
C ALA A 383 -31.83 -34.73 -1.10
N LEU A 384 -30.91 -34.96 -0.16
CA LEU A 384 -29.56 -35.49 -0.42
C LEU A 384 -29.42 -37.01 -0.23
N GLU A 385 -30.52 -37.69 0.12
CA GLU A 385 -30.50 -39.11 0.51
C GLU A 385 -29.46 -39.41 1.61
N ILE A 386 -29.35 -38.51 2.59
CA ILE A 386 -28.46 -38.66 3.75
C ILE A 386 -29.23 -39.36 4.87
N GLU A 387 -28.67 -40.44 5.41
CA GLU A 387 -29.23 -41.13 6.58
C GLU A 387 -28.95 -40.36 7.86
N THR A 388 -27.68 -39.98 8.07
CA THR A 388 -27.23 -39.21 9.23
C THR A 388 -26.04 -38.32 8.89
N VAL A 389 -26.03 -37.12 9.48
CA VAL A 389 -24.88 -36.20 9.48
C VAL A 389 -24.20 -36.34 10.84
N GLN A 390 -22.97 -36.85 10.85
CA GLN A 390 -22.19 -37.00 12.08
C GLN A 390 -21.05 -35.97 12.10
N LYS A 391 -21.10 -35.04 13.06
CA LYS A 391 -19.94 -34.21 13.40
C LYS A 391 -18.92 -35.07 14.17
N GLU A 392 -17.70 -35.10 13.67
CA GLU A 392 -16.61 -35.82 14.33
C GLU A 392 -16.09 -35.05 15.55
N THR A 393 -15.53 -35.79 16.52
CA THR A 393 -14.92 -35.18 17.71
C THR A 393 -13.57 -34.55 17.35
N ILE A 394 -13.61 -33.27 16.96
CA ILE A 394 -12.43 -32.55 16.49
C ILE A 394 -11.45 -32.29 17.64
N HIS A 395 -10.21 -32.72 17.47
CA HIS A 395 -9.14 -32.37 18.39
C HIS A 395 -8.91 -30.84 18.39
N PRO A 396 -8.83 -30.14 19.55
CA PRO A 396 -8.76 -28.68 19.60
C PRO A 396 -7.59 -28.04 18.84
N ARG A 397 -6.55 -28.82 18.52
CA ARG A 397 -5.37 -28.39 17.76
C ARG A 397 -5.44 -28.66 16.25
N LYS A 398 -6.48 -29.36 15.78
CA LYS A 398 -6.63 -29.74 14.37
C LYS A 398 -6.66 -28.50 13.47
N SER A 399 -7.45 -27.50 13.85
CA SER A 399 -7.71 -26.30 13.05
C SER A 399 -6.46 -25.54 12.59
N TYR A 400 -5.35 -25.65 13.32
CA TYR A 400 -4.06 -25.03 12.96
C TYR A 400 -2.94 -26.06 12.76
N LYS A 401 -3.23 -27.35 12.64
CA LYS A 401 -2.24 -28.37 12.28
C LYS A 401 -2.21 -28.51 10.75
N MET A 402 -1.12 -28.07 10.12
CA MET A 402 -1.00 -28.02 8.65
C MET A 402 -0.29 -29.21 8.01
N ASN A 403 0.18 -30.16 8.83
CA ASN A 403 0.92 -31.34 8.38
C ASN A 403 0.01 -32.54 8.14
N SER A 404 -1.07 -32.66 8.92
CA SER A 404 -2.03 -33.75 8.79
C SER A 404 -3.39 -33.28 9.33
N SER A 405 -4.46 -33.89 8.84
CA SER A 405 -5.84 -33.59 9.25
C SER A 405 -6.66 -34.88 9.38
N CYS A 406 -7.93 -34.73 9.74
CA CYS A 406 -8.93 -35.77 9.90
C CYS A 406 -10.27 -35.23 9.40
N ALA A 407 -11.29 -36.06 9.21
CA ALA A 407 -12.63 -35.56 8.85
C ALA A 407 -13.21 -34.65 9.96
N ASP A 408 -13.97 -33.61 9.57
CA ASP A 408 -14.79 -32.79 10.48
C ASP A 408 -16.24 -33.26 10.52
N ILE A 409 -16.78 -33.59 9.35
CA ILE A 409 -18.16 -34.06 9.16
C ILE A 409 -18.11 -35.34 8.35
N LEU A 410 -18.91 -36.31 8.74
CA LEU A 410 -19.11 -37.57 8.04
C LEU A 410 -20.59 -37.69 7.69
N LEU A 411 -20.88 -37.83 6.39
CA LEU A 411 -22.21 -38.07 5.87
C LEU A 411 -22.38 -39.56 5.56
N PHE A 412 -23.45 -40.16 6.08
CA PHE A 412 -23.84 -41.52 5.75
C PHE A 412 -24.96 -41.50 4.70
N ALA A 413 -24.76 -42.18 3.58
CA ALA A 413 -25.77 -42.28 2.53
C ALA A 413 -26.84 -43.32 2.91
N SER A 414 -28.12 -43.01 2.64
CA SER A 414 -29.23 -43.93 2.86
C SER A 414 -29.13 -45.22 2.02
N TYR A 415 -28.46 -45.15 0.87
CA TYR A 415 -28.20 -46.33 0.03
C TYR A 415 -26.76 -46.37 -0.51
N LYS A 416 -26.50 -45.70 -1.64
CA LYS A 416 -25.18 -45.58 -2.27
C LYS A 416 -25.13 -44.31 -3.10
N TRP A 417 -24.07 -43.53 -2.96
CA TRP A 417 -23.81 -42.40 -3.84
C TRP A 417 -22.82 -42.77 -4.94
N ASN A 418 -23.17 -42.39 -6.18
CA ASN A 418 -22.25 -42.35 -7.30
C ASN A 418 -21.46 -41.04 -7.22
N VAL A 419 -20.14 -41.14 -7.08
CA VAL A 419 -19.25 -39.98 -6.87
C VAL A 419 -18.37 -39.77 -8.11
N SER A 420 -18.14 -38.51 -8.45
CA SER A 420 -17.22 -38.13 -9.52
C SER A 420 -15.75 -38.34 -9.15
N ARG A 421 -14.86 -38.17 -10.14
CA ARG A 421 -13.42 -38.03 -9.87
C ARG A 421 -13.15 -36.69 -9.17
N PRO A 422 -12.07 -36.56 -8.37
CA PRO A 422 -11.73 -35.30 -7.72
C PRO A 422 -11.62 -34.15 -8.74
N SER A 423 -12.45 -33.13 -8.58
CA SER A 423 -12.51 -31.94 -9.44
C SER A 423 -12.62 -30.66 -8.60
N LEU A 424 -12.28 -29.51 -9.18
CA LEU A 424 -12.36 -28.23 -8.47
C LEU A 424 -13.82 -27.82 -8.29
N LEU A 425 -14.12 -27.03 -7.25
CA LEU A 425 -15.49 -26.64 -6.90
C LEU A 425 -16.27 -25.95 -8.04
N ALA A 426 -15.57 -25.37 -9.01
CA ALA A 426 -16.21 -24.63 -10.10
C ALA A 426 -16.11 -25.30 -11.46
N ASP A 427 -15.55 -26.50 -11.51
CA ASP A 427 -15.68 -27.33 -12.70
C ASP A 427 -17.15 -27.75 -12.81
N SER A 428 -17.71 -27.64 -14.01
CA SER A 428 -19.13 -27.93 -14.29
C SER A 428 -19.35 -29.24 -15.06
N LYS A 429 -18.26 -29.95 -15.40
CA LYS A 429 -18.27 -31.17 -16.21
C LYS A 429 -17.87 -32.38 -15.38
N ASP A 430 -18.63 -32.65 -14.33
CA ASP A 430 -18.42 -33.83 -13.49
C ASP A 430 -19.19 -35.03 -14.05
N VAL A 431 -18.47 -36.15 -14.24
CA VAL A 431 -19.05 -37.44 -14.66
C VAL A 431 -19.04 -38.37 -13.45
N MET A 432 -20.21 -38.92 -13.10
CA MET A 432 -20.47 -39.61 -11.84
C MET A 432 -20.15 -41.11 -11.85
N ASP A 433 -19.27 -41.54 -12.75
CA ASP A 433 -19.06 -42.98 -13.01
C ASP A 433 -17.83 -43.54 -12.29
N SER A 434 -17.26 -42.82 -11.32
CA SER A 434 -15.95 -43.19 -10.75
C SER A 434 -16.03 -44.30 -9.71
N THR A 435 -16.83 -44.11 -8.66
CA THR A 435 -16.98 -45.10 -7.59
C THR A 435 -18.31 -44.93 -6.88
N THR A 436 -18.76 -46.00 -6.22
CA THR A 436 -19.90 -45.94 -5.31
C THR A 436 -19.40 -45.89 -3.87
N THR A 437 -19.99 -45.03 -3.04
CA THR A 437 -19.64 -44.90 -1.61
C THR A 437 -20.88 -44.80 -0.74
N GLN A 438 -20.71 -45.16 0.54
CA GLN A 438 -21.73 -44.99 1.58
C GLN A 438 -21.32 -43.95 2.63
N LYS A 439 -20.05 -43.55 2.63
CA LYS A 439 -19.49 -42.58 3.59
C LYS A 439 -18.80 -41.46 2.83
N TYR A 440 -19.16 -40.22 3.13
CA TYR A 440 -18.54 -39.04 2.53
C TYR A 440 -18.03 -38.10 3.62
N TRP A 441 -16.73 -37.79 3.59
CA TRP A 441 -16.14 -36.90 4.59
C TRP A 441 -15.96 -35.48 4.07
N ILE A 442 -16.01 -34.53 5.00
CA ILE A 442 -15.74 -33.11 4.75
C ILE A 442 -14.64 -32.68 5.72
N ASP A 443 -13.59 -32.04 5.20
CA ASP A 443 -12.49 -31.47 5.97
C ASP A 443 -12.35 -29.97 5.68
N ILE A 444 -12.30 -29.15 6.72
CA ILE A 444 -12.24 -27.70 6.63
C ILE A 444 -10.83 -27.22 6.99
N GLN A 445 -10.19 -26.52 6.05
CA GLN A 445 -8.84 -26.01 6.20
C GLN A 445 -8.85 -24.49 6.18
N LEU A 446 -8.51 -23.89 7.32
CA LEU A 446 -8.29 -22.45 7.41
C LEU A 446 -6.87 -22.11 6.96
N ARG A 447 -6.72 -20.98 6.28
CA ARG A 447 -5.44 -20.50 5.78
C ARG A 447 -5.32 -19.00 6.00
N TRP A 448 -4.07 -18.54 6.13
CA TRP A 448 -3.72 -17.13 6.05
C TRP A 448 -2.74 -16.95 4.89
N GLY A 449 -3.24 -16.52 3.74
CA GLY A 449 -2.45 -16.30 2.54
C GLY A 449 -1.52 -15.09 2.63
N ASP A 450 -0.60 -15.02 1.67
CA ASP A 450 0.30 -13.90 1.44
C ASP A 450 0.26 -13.48 -0.03
N TYR A 451 1.03 -12.45 -0.39
CA TYR A 451 1.01 -11.93 -1.76
C TYR A 451 1.41 -12.97 -2.81
N ASP A 452 2.41 -13.81 -2.51
CA ASP A 452 2.92 -14.81 -3.45
C ASP A 452 2.00 -16.04 -3.58
N SER A 453 1.25 -16.36 -2.53
CA SER A 453 0.44 -17.56 -2.44
C SER A 453 -0.94 -17.22 -1.85
N HIS A 454 -1.84 -16.74 -2.68
CA HIS A 454 -3.26 -16.52 -2.31
C HIS A 454 -4.23 -17.25 -3.24
N ASP A 455 -3.72 -18.05 -4.19
CA ASP A 455 -4.54 -18.97 -4.98
C ASP A 455 -5.04 -20.13 -4.10
N ILE A 456 -6.31 -20.04 -3.72
CA ILE A 456 -6.97 -20.99 -2.83
C ILE A 456 -7.27 -22.33 -3.52
N GLU A 457 -7.44 -22.36 -4.84
CA GLU A 457 -7.78 -23.59 -5.58
C GLU A 457 -6.57 -24.49 -5.70
N ARG A 458 -5.43 -23.89 -6.05
CA ARG A 458 -4.16 -24.61 -6.04
C ARG A 458 -3.83 -25.15 -4.65
N TYR A 459 -4.11 -24.38 -3.60
CA TYR A 459 -3.91 -24.80 -2.22
C TYR A 459 -4.83 -25.97 -1.83
N ALA A 460 -6.14 -25.87 -2.11
CA ALA A 460 -7.11 -26.90 -1.78
C ALA A 460 -6.77 -28.25 -2.44
N ARG A 461 -6.46 -28.21 -3.75
CA ARG A 461 -6.05 -29.40 -4.50
C ARG A 461 -4.74 -30.01 -3.97
N ALA A 462 -3.73 -29.18 -3.72
CA ALA A 462 -2.46 -29.65 -3.19
C ALA A 462 -2.66 -30.35 -1.83
N LYS A 463 -3.40 -29.72 -0.91
CA LYS A 463 -3.68 -30.30 0.41
C LYS A 463 -4.55 -31.54 0.35
N PHE A 464 -5.55 -31.58 -0.53
CA PHE A 464 -6.36 -32.77 -0.74
C PHE A 464 -5.49 -33.97 -1.18
N LEU A 465 -4.60 -33.76 -2.16
CA LEU A 465 -3.68 -34.81 -2.61
C LEU A 465 -2.68 -35.18 -1.52
N ASP A 466 -2.08 -34.22 -0.83
CA ASP A 466 -1.13 -34.47 0.26
C ASP A 466 -1.78 -35.31 1.37
N TYR A 467 -2.97 -34.95 1.83
CA TYR A 467 -3.63 -35.64 2.95
C TYR A 467 -4.28 -36.98 2.57
N THR A 468 -4.63 -37.20 1.30
CA THR A 468 -5.21 -38.48 0.86
C THR A 468 -4.15 -39.49 0.42
N THR A 469 -2.94 -39.04 0.07
CA THR A 469 -1.83 -39.91 -0.32
C THR A 469 -0.87 -40.22 0.84
N ASP A 470 -0.74 -39.32 1.81
CA ASP A 470 0.12 -39.53 2.98
C ASP A 470 -0.56 -40.40 4.05
N ASN A 471 0.20 -41.33 4.63
CA ASN A 471 -0.27 -42.25 5.67
C ASN A 471 -0.44 -41.57 7.05
N MET A 472 -0.02 -40.31 7.21
CA MET A 472 -0.20 -39.55 8.46
C MET A 472 -1.64 -39.07 8.69
N SER A 473 -2.40 -38.85 7.62
CA SER A 473 -3.81 -38.45 7.67
C SER A 473 -4.68 -39.68 7.45
N ILE A 474 -5.69 -39.86 8.30
CA ILE A 474 -6.59 -41.00 8.22
C ILE A 474 -8.00 -40.47 8.00
N TYR A 475 -8.59 -40.82 6.86
CA TYR A 475 -9.97 -40.50 6.54
C TYR A 475 -10.87 -41.75 6.57
N PRO A 476 -12.15 -41.63 6.94
CA PRO A 476 -13.06 -42.78 7.06
C PRO A 476 -13.39 -43.50 5.75
N SER A 477 -13.21 -42.82 4.60
CA SER A 477 -13.44 -43.34 3.26
C SER A 477 -12.52 -42.65 2.25
N PRO A 478 -12.30 -43.23 1.05
CA PRO A 478 -11.50 -42.59 0.00
C PRO A 478 -12.24 -41.44 -0.72
N THR A 479 -13.51 -41.20 -0.38
CA THR A 479 -14.39 -40.21 -1.02
C THR A 479 -14.72 -39.08 -0.04
N GLY A 480 -14.38 -37.86 -0.39
CA GLY A 480 -14.72 -36.68 0.40
C GLY A 480 -14.27 -35.38 -0.25
N VAL A 481 -14.45 -34.29 0.46
CA VAL A 481 -14.14 -32.93 0.01
C VAL A 481 -13.32 -32.18 1.06
N LEU A 482 -12.32 -31.45 0.59
CA LEU A 482 -11.56 -30.52 1.40
C LEU A 482 -11.94 -29.08 1.03
N ILE A 483 -12.47 -28.33 2.00
CA ILE A 483 -12.87 -26.94 1.85
C ILE A 483 -11.76 -26.07 2.42
N ALA A 484 -11.07 -25.31 1.56
CA ALA A 484 -10.04 -24.36 2.00
C ALA A 484 -10.59 -22.93 2.02
N ILE A 485 -10.30 -22.20 3.10
CA ILE A 485 -10.76 -20.82 3.31
C ILE A 485 -9.55 -19.93 3.61
N ASP A 486 -9.33 -18.89 2.81
CA ASP A 486 -8.30 -17.90 3.08
C ASP A 486 -8.86 -16.72 3.88
N LEU A 487 -8.43 -16.61 5.14
CA LEU A 487 -8.85 -15.56 6.06
C LEU A 487 -8.17 -14.20 5.78
N ALA A 488 -7.03 -14.17 5.09
CA ALA A 488 -6.33 -12.93 4.79
C ALA A 488 -6.96 -12.18 3.60
N TYR A 489 -7.50 -12.95 2.66
CA TYR A 489 -8.07 -12.44 1.42
C TYR A 489 -9.59 -12.62 1.32
N ASN A 490 -10.22 -13.24 2.33
CA ASN A 490 -11.63 -13.65 2.31
C ASN A 490 -12.00 -14.45 1.05
N LEU A 491 -11.03 -15.14 0.47
CA LEU A 491 -11.23 -15.96 -0.72
C LEU A 491 -11.82 -17.28 -0.27
N HIS A 492 -13.10 -17.42 -0.61
CA HIS A 492 -13.86 -18.65 -0.58
C HIS A 492 -14.62 -18.68 -1.92
N ARG A 493 -14.50 -19.75 -2.72
CA ARG A 493 -15.22 -19.85 -4.00
C ARG A 493 -16.68 -20.29 -3.79
N CYS A 494 -17.38 -19.63 -2.88
CA CYS A 494 -18.79 -19.89 -2.63
C CYS A 494 -19.50 -18.64 -2.08
N PRO A 495 -20.21 -17.86 -2.92
CA PRO A 495 -21.12 -16.87 -2.40
C PRO A 495 -22.28 -17.61 -1.72
N LEU A 496 -22.33 -17.56 -0.38
CA LEU A 496 -23.39 -18.12 0.47
C LEU A 496 -23.61 -19.64 0.39
N PHE A 497 -23.89 -20.23 1.56
CA PHE A 497 -24.06 -21.67 1.81
C PHE A 497 -25.01 -22.39 0.83
N GLU A 498 -25.99 -21.70 0.27
CA GLU A 498 -26.92 -22.23 -0.75
C GLU A 498 -26.21 -22.63 -2.06
N SER A 499 -25.21 -21.86 -2.51
CA SER A 499 -24.46 -22.21 -3.73
C SER A 499 -23.44 -23.33 -3.49
N LEU A 500 -23.02 -23.55 -2.23
CA LEU A 500 -22.16 -24.67 -1.84
C LEU A 500 -22.93 -25.98 -1.89
N LEU A 501 -24.14 -25.97 -1.29
CA LEU A 501 -25.10 -27.07 -1.36
C LEU A 501 -25.36 -27.43 -2.81
N LEU A 502 -25.83 -26.49 -3.63
CA LEU A 502 -26.10 -26.70 -5.06
C LEU A 502 -24.90 -27.36 -5.79
N LYS A 503 -23.67 -26.93 -5.53
CA LYS A 503 -22.47 -27.49 -6.17
C LYS A 503 -22.00 -28.83 -5.58
N LEU A 504 -22.23 -29.08 -4.29
CA LEU A 504 -22.00 -30.38 -3.66
C LEU A 504 -23.02 -31.41 -4.15
N CYS A 505 -24.29 -31.02 -4.31
CA CYS A 505 -25.34 -31.81 -4.96
C CYS A 505 -25.00 -32.15 -6.42
N PHE A 506 -24.30 -31.27 -7.14
CA PHE A 506 -23.82 -31.57 -8.49
C PHE A 506 -22.61 -32.52 -8.52
N LYS A 507 -21.93 -32.76 -7.38
CA LYS A 507 -20.71 -33.60 -7.26
C LYS A 507 -20.97 -35.01 -6.72
N VAL A 508 -22.15 -35.21 -6.16
CA VAL A 508 -22.68 -36.49 -5.65
C VAL A 508 -24.01 -36.67 -6.38
N HIS A 509 -24.19 -37.69 -7.23
CA HIS A 509 -25.38 -37.79 -8.10
C HIS A 509 -26.68 -37.92 -7.29
N ILE A 510 -27.26 -36.78 -6.94
CA ILE A 510 -28.48 -36.66 -6.16
C ILE A 510 -29.50 -35.99 -7.09
N HIS A 511 -30.64 -36.65 -7.28
CA HIS A 511 -31.69 -36.20 -8.19
C HIS A 511 -32.35 -34.91 -7.67
N PHE A 512 -31.81 -33.74 -8.03
CA PHE A 512 -32.52 -32.48 -7.86
C PHE A 512 -33.44 -32.27 -9.09
N VAL A 513 -34.74 -32.48 -8.91
CA VAL A 513 -35.74 -32.08 -9.91
C VAL A 513 -35.71 -30.55 -10.03
N GLU A 514 -35.57 -30.06 -11.25
CA GLU A 514 -35.60 -28.64 -11.61
C GLU A 514 -36.80 -27.93 -10.97
N SER A 515 -36.57 -27.14 -9.92
CA SER A 515 -37.59 -26.23 -9.37
C SER A 515 -36.98 -25.03 -8.66
N PHE A 516 -35.94 -24.42 -9.24
CA PHE A 516 -35.56 -23.03 -8.94
C PHE A 516 -34.85 -22.44 -10.17
N LYS A 517 -35.61 -22.20 -11.24
CA LYS A 517 -35.13 -21.53 -12.46
C LYS A 517 -35.58 -20.08 -12.59
N ASP A 518 -36.43 -19.57 -11.71
CA ASP A 518 -36.95 -18.19 -11.82
C ASP A 518 -36.86 -17.46 -10.48
N GLY A 519 -35.97 -16.47 -10.41
CA GLY A 519 -35.80 -15.62 -9.22
C GLY A 519 -34.64 -14.65 -9.35
N VAL A 520 -34.84 -13.57 -10.11
CA VAL A 520 -33.94 -12.42 -10.21
C VAL A 520 -34.07 -11.53 -8.97
N CYS A 521 -32.93 -11.06 -8.42
CA CYS A 521 -32.73 -10.09 -7.32
C CYS A 521 -33.29 -10.52 -5.94
N PHE A 522 -32.49 -10.65 -4.87
CA PHE A 522 -31.42 -9.79 -4.33
C PHE A 522 -30.35 -10.62 -3.62
#